data_AF-D5GEZ6-F1
#
_entry.id   AF-D5GEZ6-F1
#
_cell.length_a   1.000
_cell.length_b   1.000
_cell.length_c   1.000
_cell.angle_alpha   90.00
_cell.angle_beta   90.00
_cell.angle_gamma   90.00
#
_symmetry.space_group_name_H-M   'P 1'
#
loop_
_entity.id
_entity.type
_entity.pdbx_description
1 polymer ?
#
loop_
_entity_poly.entity_id
_entity_poly.type
_entity_poly.pdbx_seq_one_letter_code
_entity_poly.pdbx_strand_id
1 'polypeptide(L)'
;MNQIRLCATIHSNIKTASIPSYLDLYPKSEQCAYNYYHGRHYFYADQFVSALSTLEHAYALARPRDQKQRKMIARYMIAAAVILGKFPSDSLLARPECAGLGAMFLPICHAIRLGDFRGFRCALGDEGPDSGRKQFWIRTELYLTLKLRCQILLWRGLVRRAFLLTRPEQTGMRKKGPPTLDMRHILTLARFLHGPERVDNPLFLGEGFHRDEDSDTDSDLGDDETSYYGLRLEMVDVECAIISLLDQGFIRGYIARQSSGPVLVLGKSDAFPPVAELYREERFPEEDVMESDYEGGPFSAHVAPAGGSGGGNVIRLSGVKPIGFKG
;
A
#
# COMPACT_ATOMS: atom_id res chain seq x y z
N MET A 1 20.21 -3.33 -14.80
CA MET A 1 20.37 -3.80 -13.40
C MET A 1 19.13 -3.47 -12.56
N ASN A 2 17.91 -3.76 -13.00
CA ASN A 2 16.65 -3.47 -12.27
C ASN A 2 15.76 -4.71 -12.18
N GLN A 3 16.30 -5.86 -11.75
CA GLN A 3 15.52 -7.08 -11.58
C GLN A 3 15.43 -7.44 -10.10
N ILE A 4 14.57 -6.71 -9.37
CA ILE A 4 14.30 -6.92 -7.94
C ILE A 4 13.73 -8.33 -7.69
N ARG A 5 13.09 -8.93 -8.69
CA ARG A 5 12.60 -10.32 -8.66
C ARG A 5 13.71 -11.34 -8.40
N LEU A 6 14.95 -11.08 -8.82
CA LEU A 6 16.09 -11.96 -8.56
C LEU A 6 16.50 -11.97 -7.08
N CYS A 7 16.16 -10.92 -6.32
CA CYS A 7 16.44 -10.89 -4.87
C CYS A 7 15.67 -11.96 -4.12
N ALA A 8 14.45 -12.31 -4.57
CA ALA A 8 13.66 -13.39 -3.99
C ALA A 8 14.38 -14.75 -4.12
N THR A 9 14.95 -15.03 -5.31
CA THR A 9 15.74 -16.24 -5.56
C THR A 9 16.98 -16.29 -4.67
N ILE A 10 17.70 -15.17 -4.52
CA ILE A 10 18.87 -15.08 -3.64
C ILE A 10 18.46 -15.33 -2.18
N HIS A 11 17.38 -14.70 -1.71
CA HIS A 11 16.89 -14.91 -0.34
C HIS A 11 16.43 -16.35 -0.10
N SER A 12 15.71 -16.95 -1.06
CA SER A 12 15.33 -18.36 -0.99
C SER A 12 16.56 -19.25 -0.92
N ASN A 13 17.55 -19.04 -1.79
CA ASN A 13 18.81 -19.78 -1.76
C ASN A 13 19.57 -19.63 -0.44
N ILE A 14 19.58 -18.44 0.16
CA ILE A 14 20.19 -18.21 1.48
C ILE A 14 19.46 -19.00 2.58
N LYS A 15 18.11 -19.02 2.55
CA LYS A 15 17.29 -19.81 3.48
C LYS A 15 17.49 -21.31 3.29
N THR A 16 17.48 -21.79 2.03
CA THR A 16 17.62 -23.19 1.63
C THR A 16 19.03 -23.72 1.86
N ALA A 17 20.06 -22.90 1.67
CA ALA A 17 21.44 -23.24 2.02
C ALA A 17 21.63 -23.42 3.53
N SER A 18 20.59 -23.20 4.35
CA SER A 18 20.61 -23.37 5.79
C SER A 18 21.78 -22.64 6.43
N ILE A 19 22.21 -21.52 5.84
CA ILE A 19 23.22 -20.64 6.44
C ILE A 19 22.58 -20.19 7.75
N PRO A 20 23.03 -20.70 8.91
CA PRO A 20 22.48 -20.29 10.21
C PRO A 20 22.59 -18.78 10.33
N SER A 21 21.79 -18.18 11.22
CA SER A 21 21.61 -16.75 11.49
C SER A 21 22.89 -15.94 11.76
N TYR A 22 23.82 -15.91 10.82
CA TYR A 22 25.15 -15.32 10.91
C TYR A 22 25.18 -13.89 10.40
N LEU A 23 24.02 -13.25 10.20
CA LEU A 23 23.98 -11.84 9.84
C LEU A 23 24.77 -11.02 10.88
N ASP A 24 24.70 -11.40 12.16
CA ASP A 24 25.43 -10.78 13.26
C ASP A 24 26.97 -10.95 13.17
N LEU A 25 27.47 -11.95 12.45
CA LEU A 25 28.91 -12.16 12.24
C LEU A 25 29.49 -11.19 11.21
N TYR A 26 28.65 -10.64 10.32
CA TYR A 26 29.09 -9.68 9.33
C TYR A 26 29.24 -8.27 9.93
N PRO A 27 30.10 -7.41 9.38
CA PRO A 27 30.18 -6.02 9.80
C PRO A 27 28.82 -5.31 9.73
N LYS A 28 28.54 -4.42 10.68
CA LYS A 28 27.28 -3.64 10.74
C LYS A 28 26.95 -2.89 9.44
N SER A 29 27.97 -2.48 8.67
CA SER A 29 27.79 -1.84 7.36
C SER A 29 27.15 -2.79 6.33
N GLU A 30 27.58 -4.05 6.30
CA GLU A 30 27.04 -5.07 5.40
C GLU A 30 25.64 -5.50 5.83
N GLN A 31 25.43 -5.64 7.15
CA GLN A 31 24.09 -5.88 7.71
C GLN A 31 23.12 -4.75 7.35
N CYS A 32 23.55 -3.49 7.45
CA CYS A 32 22.73 -2.34 7.09
C CYS A 32 22.36 -2.36 5.59
N ALA A 33 23.33 -2.67 4.72
CA ALA A 33 23.09 -2.79 3.29
C ALA A 33 22.11 -3.93 2.95
N TYR A 34 22.31 -5.11 3.55
CA TYR A 34 21.42 -6.25 3.41
C TYR A 34 19.99 -5.91 3.82
N ASN A 35 19.79 -5.39 5.04
CA ASN A 35 18.47 -5.01 5.54
C ASN A 35 17.80 -3.92 4.69
N TYR A 36 18.57 -2.97 4.14
CA TYR A 36 18.03 -1.96 3.24
C TYR A 36 17.44 -2.59 1.95
N TYR A 37 18.18 -3.48 1.29
CA TYR A 37 17.68 -4.13 0.07
C TYR A 37 16.57 -5.15 0.37
N HIS A 38 16.64 -5.83 1.51
CA HIS A 38 15.58 -6.74 1.96
C HIS A 38 14.29 -5.99 2.25
N GLY A 39 14.35 -4.86 2.97
CA GLY A 39 13.19 -4.01 3.20
C GLY A 39 12.57 -3.47 1.91
N ARG A 40 13.39 -3.14 0.90
CA ARG A 40 12.90 -2.77 -0.44
C ARG A 40 12.22 -3.93 -1.16
N HIS A 41 12.77 -5.14 -1.07
CA HIS A 41 12.12 -6.34 -1.62
C HIS A 41 10.73 -6.53 -1.01
N TYR A 42 10.60 -6.46 0.32
CA TYR A 42 9.30 -6.52 0.99
C TYR A 42 8.36 -5.38 0.58
N PHE A 43 8.89 -4.18 0.39
CA PHE A 43 8.11 -3.02 -0.07
C PHE A 43 7.48 -3.26 -1.45
N TYR A 44 8.22 -3.84 -2.40
CA TYR A 44 7.69 -4.16 -3.74
C TYR A 44 6.84 -5.42 -3.77
N ALA A 45 6.97 -6.30 -2.78
CA ALA A 45 6.10 -7.45 -2.56
C ALA A 45 4.82 -7.09 -1.78
N ASP A 46 4.55 -5.79 -1.56
CA ASP A 46 3.41 -5.25 -0.81
C ASP A 46 3.33 -5.70 0.67
N GLN A 47 4.41 -6.29 1.21
CA GLN A 47 4.54 -6.65 2.62
C GLN A 47 5.04 -5.44 3.43
N PHE A 48 4.20 -4.42 3.56
CA PHE A 48 4.60 -3.12 4.13
C PHE A 48 4.95 -3.18 5.62
N VAL A 49 4.33 -4.08 6.39
CA VAL A 49 4.64 -4.26 7.83
C VAL A 49 6.06 -4.80 8.00
N SER A 50 6.39 -5.87 7.28
CA SER A 50 7.71 -6.48 7.24
C SER A 50 8.74 -5.49 6.71
N ALA A 51 8.42 -4.78 5.62
CA ALA A 51 9.27 -3.74 5.05
C ALA A 51 9.62 -2.64 6.06
N LEU A 52 8.62 -2.11 6.79
CA LEU A 52 8.84 -1.07 7.78
C LEU A 52 9.79 -1.54 8.89
N SER A 53 9.54 -2.72 9.47
CA SER A 53 10.38 -3.29 10.53
C SER A 53 11.85 -3.47 10.08
N THR A 54 12.06 -4.06 8.90
CA THR A 54 13.41 -4.27 8.35
C THR A 54 14.11 -2.94 8.03
N LEU A 55 13.38 -1.95 7.52
CA LEU A 55 13.94 -0.61 7.21
C LEU A 55 14.26 0.19 8.48
N GLU A 56 13.45 0.07 9.53
CA GLU A 56 13.74 0.65 10.85
C GLU A 56 15.02 0.04 11.44
N HIS A 57 15.18 -1.29 11.32
CA HIS A 57 16.40 -1.97 11.72
C HIS A 57 17.62 -1.50 10.90
N ALA A 58 17.50 -1.40 9.58
CA ALA A 58 18.55 -0.86 8.71
C ALA A 58 18.94 0.57 9.10
N TYR A 59 17.96 1.41 9.44
CA TYR A 59 18.18 2.79 9.85
C TYR A 59 18.87 2.91 11.22
N ALA A 60 18.61 1.96 12.13
CA ALA A 60 19.29 1.88 13.42
C ALA A 60 20.76 1.44 13.29
N LEU A 61 21.07 0.57 12.33
CA LEU A 61 22.45 0.15 12.02
C LEU A 61 23.27 1.24 11.31
N ALA A 62 22.60 2.16 10.59
CA ALA A 62 23.25 3.22 9.84
C ALA A 62 23.86 4.29 10.78
N ARG A 63 25.12 4.66 10.53
CA ARG A 63 25.83 5.64 11.35
C ARG A 63 25.19 7.04 11.21
N PRO A 64 25.01 7.81 12.30
CA PRO A 64 24.44 9.16 12.22
C PRO A 64 25.20 10.14 11.33
N ARG A 65 26.50 9.92 11.10
CA ARG A 65 27.34 10.72 10.20
C ARG A 65 27.03 10.48 8.71
N ASP A 66 26.54 9.29 8.35
CA ASP A 66 26.31 8.89 6.97
C ASP A 66 24.93 9.36 6.47
N GLN A 67 24.78 10.68 6.35
CA GLN A 67 23.50 11.34 6.04
C GLN A 67 22.87 10.83 4.73
N LYS A 68 23.69 10.57 3.71
CA LYS A 68 23.22 10.09 2.40
C LYS A 68 22.56 8.72 2.50
N GLN A 69 23.18 7.78 3.23
CA GLN A 69 22.64 6.43 3.41
C GLN A 69 21.38 6.46 4.28
N ARG A 70 21.40 7.22 5.38
CA ARG A 70 20.21 7.40 6.23
C ARG A 70 19.05 8.01 5.47
N LYS A 71 19.30 8.98 4.59
CA LYS A 71 18.28 9.58 3.72
C LYS A 71 17.67 8.57 2.75
N MET A 72 18.48 7.67 2.18
CA MET A 72 18.00 6.60 1.30
C MET A 72 17.07 5.65 2.05
N ILE A 73 17.48 5.17 3.23
CA ILE A 73 16.67 4.28 4.07
C ILE A 73 15.39 4.98 4.55
N ALA A 74 15.52 6.20 5.08
CA ALA A 74 14.41 6.97 5.62
C ALA A 74 13.31 7.24 4.58
N ARG A 75 13.67 7.41 3.29
CA ARG A 75 12.68 7.61 2.22
C ARG A 75 11.73 6.42 2.07
N TYR A 76 12.26 5.20 2.02
CA TYR A 76 11.45 3.99 1.92
C TYR A 76 10.71 3.70 3.24
N MET A 77 11.36 3.96 4.38
CA MET A 77 10.76 3.81 5.70
C MET A 77 9.52 4.71 5.86
N ILE A 78 9.63 5.99 5.49
CA ILE A 78 8.50 6.94 5.54
C ILE A 78 7.42 6.53 4.54
N ALA A 79 7.79 6.11 3.32
CA ALA A 79 6.81 5.65 2.34
C ALA A 79 6.01 4.43 2.84
N ALA A 80 6.69 3.43 3.42
CA ALA A 80 6.03 2.27 4.02
C ALA A 80 5.13 2.68 5.20
N ALA A 81 5.61 3.56 6.08
CA ALA A 81 4.82 4.07 7.19
C ALA A 81 3.55 4.79 6.73
N VAL A 82 3.64 5.66 5.71
CA VAL A 82 2.49 6.39 5.15
C VAL A 82 1.44 5.42 4.58
N ILE A 83 1.86 4.37 3.87
CA ILE A 83 0.95 3.33 3.35
C ILE A 83 0.25 2.58 4.50
N LEU A 84 0.95 2.33 5.60
CA LEU A 84 0.37 1.76 6.82
C LEU A 84 -0.48 2.75 7.63
N GLY A 85 -0.67 3.99 7.15
CA GLY A 85 -1.41 5.04 7.83
C GLY A 85 -0.69 5.66 9.02
N LYS A 86 0.62 5.45 9.15
CA LYS A 86 1.50 6.06 10.17
C LYS A 86 2.22 7.26 9.57
N PHE A 87 1.84 8.48 9.98
CA PHE A 87 2.43 9.70 9.46
C PHE A 87 3.75 10.06 10.17
N PRO A 88 4.72 10.66 9.45
CA PRO A 88 5.99 11.06 10.03
C PRO A 88 5.80 12.14 11.11
N SER A 89 6.53 12.03 12.22
CA SER A 89 6.55 13.04 13.27
C SER A 89 7.47 14.20 12.92
N ASP A 90 7.19 15.39 13.46
CA ASP A 90 8.04 16.57 13.27
C ASP A 90 9.47 16.34 13.78
N SER A 91 9.63 15.55 14.84
CA SER A 91 10.94 15.15 15.39
C SER A 91 11.76 14.28 14.43
N LEU A 92 11.12 13.46 13.60
CA LEU A 92 11.80 12.68 12.57
C LEU A 92 12.21 13.58 11.41
N LEU A 93 11.30 14.47 10.98
CA LEU A 93 11.54 15.39 9.88
C LEU A 93 12.57 16.48 10.19
N ALA A 94 12.73 16.84 11.47
CA ALA A 94 13.74 17.81 11.93
C ALA A 94 15.18 17.28 11.83
N ARG A 95 15.39 15.98 11.60
CA ARG A 95 16.73 15.38 11.48
C ARG A 95 17.41 15.83 10.17
N PRO A 96 18.75 16.03 10.17
CA PRO A 96 19.47 16.54 9.01
C PRO A 96 19.36 15.63 7.77
N GLU A 97 19.30 14.31 7.95
CA GLU A 97 19.07 13.35 6.86
C GLU A 97 17.71 13.51 6.16
N CYS A 98 16.70 14.00 6.89
CA CYS A 98 15.33 14.14 6.41
C CYS A 98 15.07 15.50 5.73
N ALA A 99 16.10 16.33 5.58
CA ALA A 99 15.99 17.61 4.89
C ALA A 99 15.39 17.44 3.48
N GLY A 100 14.31 18.17 3.22
CA GLY A 100 13.54 18.13 1.97
C GLY A 100 12.54 16.98 1.86
N LEU A 101 12.61 15.92 2.67
CA LEU A 101 11.60 14.84 2.65
C LEU A 101 10.25 15.33 3.17
N GLY A 102 10.24 16.23 4.17
CA GLY A 102 9.01 16.83 4.68
C GLY A 102 8.19 17.54 3.58
N ALA A 103 8.86 18.32 2.72
CA ALA A 103 8.20 19.02 1.61
C ALA A 103 7.53 18.08 0.59
N MET A 104 8.01 16.83 0.49
CA MET A 104 7.47 15.81 -0.40
C MET A 104 6.37 14.97 0.24
N PHE A 105 6.58 14.49 1.47
CA PHE A 105 5.63 13.58 2.14
C PHE A 105 4.49 14.29 2.88
N LEU A 106 4.70 15.49 3.42
CA LEU A 106 3.64 16.19 4.18
C LEU A 106 2.40 16.52 3.34
N PRO A 107 2.52 16.99 2.08
CA PRO A 107 1.35 17.19 1.22
C PRO A 107 0.55 15.90 1.00
N ILE A 108 1.23 14.75 0.84
CA ILE A 108 0.60 13.44 0.72
C ILE A 108 -0.16 13.08 2.01
N CYS A 109 0.48 13.24 3.16
CA CYS A 109 -0.12 12.94 4.46
C CYS A 109 -1.37 13.80 4.72
N HIS A 110 -1.29 15.09 4.35
CA HIS A 110 -2.40 16.02 4.45
C HIS A 110 -3.57 15.62 3.54
N ALA A 111 -3.28 15.29 2.29
CA ALA A 111 -4.26 14.83 1.33
C ALA A 111 -4.99 13.56 1.79
N ILE A 112 -4.24 12.55 2.26
CA ILE A 112 -4.80 11.29 2.82
C ILE A 112 -5.72 11.57 4.01
N ARG A 113 -5.30 12.44 4.93
CA ARG A 113 -6.08 12.79 6.13
C ARG A 113 -7.39 13.48 5.77
N LEU A 114 -7.38 14.34 4.75
CA LEU A 114 -8.55 15.10 4.33
C LEU A 114 -9.46 14.35 3.34
N GLY A 115 -8.94 13.30 2.68
CA GLY A 115 -9.57 12.70 1.51
C GLY A 115 -9.52 13.61 0.27
N ASP A 116 -8.48 14.43 0.15
CA ASP A 116 -8.32 15.40 -0.94
C ASP A 116 -7.54 14.78 -2.11
N PHE A 117 -8.27 14.38 -3.15
CA PHE A 117 -7.70 13.74 -4.33
C PHE A 117 -6.88 14.70 -5.18
N ARG A 118 -7.32 15.95 -5.34
CA ARG A 118 -6.59 16.94 -6.13
C ARG A 118 -5.28 17.32 -5.45
N GLY A 119 -5.33 17.58 -4.13
CA GLY A 119 -4.14 17.82 -3.33
C GLY A 119 -3.13 16.68 -3.42
N PHE A 120 -3.60 15.42 -3.48
CA PHE A 120 -2.75 14.26 -3.68
C PHE A 120 -2.09 14.23 -5.07
N ARG A 121 -2.83 14.53 -6.15
CA ARG A 121 -2.27 14.62 -7.51
C ARG A 121 -1.22 15.73 -7.62
N CYS A 122 -1.47 16.88 -7.01
CA CYS A 122 -0.48 17.95 -6.89
C CYS A 122 0.75 17.56 -6.06
N ALA A 123 0.57 16.72 -5.03
CA ALA A 123 1.68 16.20 -4.24
C ALA A 123 2.55 15.19 -5.02
N LEU A 124 1.93 14.37 -5.87
CA LEU A 124 2.64 13.45 -6.77
C LEU A 124 3.25 14.16 -8.00
N GLY A 125 2.81 15.38 -8.31
CA GLY A 125 3.26 16.13 -9.48
C GLY A 125 2.55 15.72 -10.77
N ASP A 126 1.37 15.11 -10.67
CA ASP A 126 0.48 14.85 -11.82
C ASP A 126 -0.26 16.13 -12.24
N GLU A 127 -0.53 17.02 -11.28
CA GLU A 127 -1.17 18.32 -11.52
C GLU A 127 -0.37 19.45 -10.84
N GLY A 128 -0.47 20.66 -11.37
CA GLY A 128 0.15 21.86 -10.79
C GLY A 128 1.45 22.30 -11.49
N PRO A 129 2.03 23.43 -11.06
CA PRO A 129 3.17 24.05 -11.74
C PRO A 129 4.50 23.32 -11.50
N ASP A 130 4.59 22.46 -10.49
CA ASP A 130 5.84 21.82 -10.05
C ASP A 130 6.10 20.49 -10.78
N SER A 131 6.43 20.54 -12.08
CA SER A 131 6.71 19.34 -12.89
C SER A 131 7.90 18.50 -12.37
N GLY A 132 8.80 19.09 -11.56
CA GLY A 132 9.96 18.39 -10.99
C GLY A 132 9.61 17.34 -9.91
N ARG A 133 8.44 17.43 -9.28
CA ARG A 133 8.03 16.50 -8.19
C ARG A 133 7.82 15.08 -8.70
N LYS A 134 7.15 14.93 -9.84
CA LYS A 134 6.92 13.62 -10.47
C LYS A 134 8.24 12.92 -10.79
N GLN A 135 9.20 13.66 -11.34
CA GLN A 135 10.52 13.13 -11.65
C GLN A 135 11.28 12.66 -10.41
N PHE A 136 11.11 13.34 -9.26
CA PHE A 136 11.66 12.85 -7.99
C PHE A 136 11.06 11.48 -7.65
N TRP A 137 9.73 11.34 -7.65
CA TRP A 137 9.07 10.08 -7.28
C TRP A 137 9.46 8.92 -8.20
N ILE A 138 9.56 9.18 -9.51
CA ILE A 138 9.98 8.20 -10.51
C ILE A 138 11.43 7.76 -10.26
N ARG A 139 12.35 8.71 -10.09
CA ARG A 139 13.77 8.40 -9.79
C ARG A 139 13.95 7.64 -8.48
N THR A 140 13.03 7.83 -7.54
CA THR A 140 13.04 7.11 -6.26
C THR A 140 12.27 5.80 -6.30
N GLU A 141 11.66 5.44 -7.43
CA GLU A 141 10.88 4.22 -7.65
C GLU A 141 9.69 4.06 -6.67
N LEU A 142 9.16 5.19 -6.17
CA LEU A 142 8.05 5.22 -5.22
C LEU A 142 6.72 5.68 -5.83
N TYR A 143 6.77 6.29 -7.01
CA TYR A 143 5.61 6.90 -7.67
C TYR A 143 4.43 5.94 -7.79
N LEU A 144 4.65 4.76 -8.38
CA LEU A 144 3.57 3.81 -8.65
C LEU A 144 2.96 3.23 -7.37
N THR A 145 3.80 2.80 -6.43
CA THR A 145 3.34 2.24 -5.15
C THR A 145 2.57 3.26 -4.34
N LEU A 146 3.06 4.50 -4.23
CA LEU A 146 2.34 5.57 -3.53
C LEU A 146 1.01 5.89 -4.20
N LYS A 147 0.99 6.02 -5.54
CA LYS A 147 -0.21 6.32 -6.32
C LYS A 147 -1.31 5.28 -6.12
N LEU A 148 -0.98 3.99 -6.23
CA LEU A 148 -1.94 2.90 -6.08
C LEU A 148 -2.37 2.70 -4.61
N ARG A 149 -1.40 2.61 -3.69
CA ARG A 149 -1.67 2.24 -2.29
C ARG A 149 -2.25 3.39 -1.46
N CYS A 150 -2.01 4.65 -1.83
CA CYS A 150 -2.63 5.78 -1.11
C CYS A 150 -4.05 6.10 -1.60
N GLN A 151 -4.46 5.62 -2.78
CA GLN A 151 -5.80 5.88 -3.33
C GLN A 151 -6.91 5.30 -2.45
N ILE A 152 -6.76 4.06 -1.99
CA ILE A 152 -7.68 3.43 -1.04
C ILE A 152 -7.73 4.22 0.29
N LEU A 153 -6.60 4.79 0.73
CA LEU A 153 -6.52 5.59 1.95
C LEU A 153 -7.22 6.94 1.81
N LEU A 154 -7.16 7.57 0.63
CA LEU A 154 -7.89 8.81 0.32
C LEU A 154 -9.39 8.59 0.42
N TRP A 155 -9.91 7.53 -0.21
CA TRP A 155 -11.32 7.17 -0.11
C TRP A 155 -11.73 6.88 1.33
N ARG A 156 -10.91 6.13 2.09
CA ARG A 156 -11.16 5.91 3.52
C ARG A 156 -11.21 7.23 4.30
N GLY A 157 -10.28 8.15 4.04
CA GLY A 157 -10.22 9.48 4.66
C GLY A 157 -11.46 10.32 4.34
N LEU A 158 -11.89 10.32 3.07
CA LEU A 158 -13.09 10.99 2.60
C LEU A 158 -14.34 10.46 3.32
N VAL A 159 -14.55 9.14 3.33
CA VAL A 159 -15.73 8.53 3.97
C VAL A 159 -15.73 8.80 5.47
N ARG A 160 -14.57 8.73 6.14
CA ARG A 160 -14.45 9.09 7.56
C ARG A 160 -14.83 10.55 7.79
N ARG A 161 -14.38 11.47 6.94
CA ARG A 161 -14.68 12.89 7.05
C ARG A 161 -16.16 13.17 6.79
N ALA A 162 -16.73 12.57 5.74
CA ALA A 162 -18.16 12.62 5.46
C ALA A 162 -18.97 12.16 6.68
N PHE A 163 -18.59 11.03 7.27
CA PHE A 163 -19.22 10.54 8.50
C PHE A 163 -19.12 11.53 9.67
N LEU A 164 -17.96 12.13 9.89
CA LEU A 164 -17.76 13.12 10.97
C LEU A 164 -18.57 14.40 10.75
N LEU A 165 -18.72 14.86 9.51
CA LEU A 165 -19.48 16.08 9.16
C LEU A 165 -21.00 15.86 9.20
N THR A 166 -21.47 14.70 8.73
CA THR A 166 -22.91 14.38 8.70
C THR A 166 -23.42 13.88 10.05
N ARG A 167 -22.52 13.53 10.98
CA ARG A 167 -22.92 13.14 12.34
C ARG A 167 -23.54 14.34 13.06
N PRO A 168 -24.82 14.27 13.48
CA PRO A 168 -25.42 15.35 14.24
C PRO A 168 -24.68 15.51 15.58
N GLU A 169 -24.31 16.75 15.91
CA GLU A 169 -23.79 17.11 17.22
C GLU A 169 -24.83 16.70 18.27
N GLN A 170 -24.40 15.92 19.26
CA GLN A 170 -25.28 15.24 20.20
C GLN A 170 -25.88 16.23 21.21
N THR A 171 -26.86 17.01 20.80
CA THR A 171 -27.81 17.63 21.73
C THR A 171 -28.94 16.62 22.00
N GLY A 172 -28.71 15.74 22.96
CA GLY A 172 -29.78 15.09 23.74
C GLY A 172 -30.39 13.75 23.25
N MET A 173 -30.32 13.35 21.98
CA MET A 173 -30.98 12.12 21.53
C MET A 173 -30.03 11.13 20.82
N ARG A 174 -29.47 10.19 21.58
CA ARG A 174 -28.75 9.04 21.03
C ARG A 174 -29.72 8.15 20.25
N LYS A 175 -29.76 8.26 18.91
CA LYS A 175 -30.40 7.24 18.07
C LYS A 175 -29.72 5.89 18.36
N LYS A 176 -30.50 4.90 18.83
CA LYS A 176 -30.04 3.53 19.21
C LYS A 176 -29.57 2.67 18.02
N GLY A 177 -29.72 3.16 16.79
CA GLY A 177 -29.35 2.45 15.56
C GLY A 177 -27.85 2.53 15.23
N PRO A 178 -27.35 1.64 14.36
CA PRO A 178 -25.99 1.78 13.82
C PRO A 178 -25.85 3.11 13.06
N PRO A 179 -24.66 3.74 13.08
CA PRO A 179 -24.41 4.97 12.33
C PRO A 179 -24.62 4.75 10.84
N THR A 180 -25.39 5.62 10.19
CA THR A 180 -25.68 5.56 8.75
C THR A 180 -25.17 6.80 8.04
N LEU A 181 -24.61 6.63 6.84
CA LEU A 181 -24.14 7.69 5.97
C LEU A 181 -24.74 7.53 4.57
N ASP A 182 -25.48 8.52 4.11
CA ASP A 182 -26.02 8.55 2.75
C ASP A 182 -24.88 8.70 1.72
N MET A 183 -24.89 7.85 0.69
CA MET A 183 -23.91 7.89 -0.41
C MET A 183 -23.89 9.22 -1.13
N ARG A 184 -25.03 9.92 -1.19
CA ARG A 184 -25.12 11.24 -1.83
C ARG A 184 -24.16 12.25 -1.20
N HIS A 185 -24.03 12.22 0.14
CA HIS A 185 -23.09 13.10 0.83
C HIS A 185 -21.63 12.80 0.47
N ILE A 186 -21.29 11.52 0.30
CA ILE A 186 -19.94 11.09 -0.09
C ILE A 186 -19.67 11.56 -1.52
N LEU A 187 -20.62 11.38 -2.44
CA LEU A 187 -20.52 11.84 -3.83
C LEU A 187 -20.33 13.35 -3.91
N THR A 188 -21.12 14.15 -3.18
CA THR A 188 -20.99 15.61 -3.17
C THR A 188 -19.61 16.04 -2.66
N LEU A 189 -19.13 15.42 -1.58
CA LEU A 189 -17.79 15.70 -1.03
C LEU A 189 -16.67 15.26 -1.97
N ALA A 190 -16.82 14.10 -2.62
CA ALA A 190 -15.86 13.61 -3.61
C ALA A 190 -15.76 14.58 -4.78
N ARG A 191 -16.89 15.00 -5.36
CA ARG A 191 -16.93 16.00 -6.45
C ARG A 191 -16.30 17.33 -6.05
N PHE A 192 -16.58 17.80 -4.83
CA PHE A 192 -15.99 19.03 -4.32
C PHE A 192 -14.46 18.94 -4.18
N LEU A 193 -13.93 17.82 -3.65
CA LEU A 193 -12.50 17.64 -3.39
C LEU A 193 -11.70 17.16 -4.60
N HIS A 194 -12.33 16.51 -5.58
CA HIS A 194 -11.71 16.25 -6.88
C HIS A 194 -11.44 17.55 -7.66
N GLY A 195 -12.16 18.62 -7.30
CA GLY A 195 -12.25 19.86 -8.07
C GLY A 195 -13.17 19.65 -9.28
N PRO A 196 -13.66 20.74 -9.91
CA PRO A 196 -14.12 20.59 -11.28
C PRO A 196 -12.95 19.98 -12.08
N GLU A 197 -13.26 19.14 -13.06
CA GLU A 197 -12.41 19.02 -14.24
C GLU A 197 -12.04 20.44 -14.73
N ARG A 198 -11.25 20.60 -15.79
CA ARG A 198 -11.37 21.88 -16.51
C ARG A 198 -12.81 22.02 -17.03
N VAL A 199 -13.69 22.52 -16.18
CA VAL A 199 -14.99 23.06 -16.55
C VAL A 199 -14.66 24.49 -16.88
N ASP A 200 -14.72 24.81 -18.16
CA ASP A 200 -14.80 26.19 -18.61
C ASP A 200 -15.87 26.89 -17.77
N ASN A 201 -15.39 27.86 -17.00
CA ASN A 201 -16.10 28.88 -16.25
C ASN A 201 -17.55 28.56 -15.79
N PRO A 202 -17.82 28.38 -14.47
CA PRO A 202 -19.15 28.02 -13.96
C PRO A 202 -20.23 29.11 -14.09
N LEU A 203 -19.95 30.21 -14.80
CA LEU A 203 -20.84 31.34 -15.06
C LEU A 203 -21.45 31.37 -16.47
N PHE A 204 -21.04 30.48 -17.38
CA PHE A 204 -21.61 30.37 -18.71
C PHE A 204 -22.23 28.97 -18.92
N LEU A 205 -23.51 28.83 -18.55
CA LEU A 205 -24.34 27.71 -18.97
C LEU A 205 -24.79 27.95 -20.42
N GLY A 206 -23.96 27.62 -21.40
CA GLY A 206 -24.32 27.80 -22.81
C GLY A 206 -23.31 27.17 -23.76
N GLU A 207 -23.82 26.29 -24.61
CA GLU A 207 -23.16 25.69 -25.79
C GLU A 207 -22.27 24.46 -25.56
N GLY A 208 -22.95 23.34 -25.32
CA GLY A 208 -22.40 21.99 -25.49
C GLY A 208 -23.42 20.95 -25.92
N PHE A 209 -24.53 21.39 -26.53
CA PHE A 209 -25.55 20.51 -27.12
C PHE A 209 -25.81 20.95 -28.56
N HIS A 210 -24.96 20.51 -29.48
CA HIS A 210 -25.42 20.07 -30.78
C HIS A 210 -25.19 18.56 -30.84
N ARG A 211 -26.25 17.84 -30.49
CA ARG A 211 -26.39 16.43 -30.79
C ARG A 211 -27.02 16.38 -32.17
N ASP A 212 -26.21 16.55 -33.20
CA ASP A 212 -26.64 16.24 -34.55
C ASP A 212 -26.26 14.77 -34.79
N GLU A 213 -27.32 13.95 -34.85
CA GLU A 213 -27.27 12.64 -35.50
C GLU A 213 -26.80 12.85 -36.95
N ASP A 214 -25.98 11.92 -37.42
CA ASP A 214 -25.51 11.73 -38.81
C ASP A 214 -24.23 12.48 -39.26
N SER A 215 -23.06 11.87 -39.07
CA SER A 215 -22.05 11.79 -40.15
C SER A 215 -20.97 10.74 -39.86
N ASP A 216 -20.86 9.75 -40.74
CA ASP A 216 -19.68 8.89 -40.86
C ASP A 216 -18.45 9.73 -41.19
N THR A 217 -17.49 9.84 -40.27
CA THR A 217 -16.11 10.24 -40.61
C THR A 217 -15.12 9.61 -39.65
N ASP A 218 -14.35 8.67 -40.19
CA ASP A 218 -13.07 8.20 -39.63
C ASP A 218 -12.14 9.41 -39.43
N SER A 219 -11.84 9.76 -38.17
CA SER A 219 -10.63 10.51 -37.85
C SER A 219 -10.18 10.34 -36.40
N ASP A 220 -8.96 9.84 -36.31
CA ASP A 220 -7.94 10.14 -35.30
C ASP A 220 -7.95 9.38 -33.97
N LEU A 221 -7.20 8.26 -34.00
CA LEU A 221 -6.50 7.71 -32.85
C LEU A 221 -5.48 8.74 -32.33
N GLY A 222 -5.90 9.55 -31.35
CA GLY A 222 -5.05 10.53 -30.68
C GLY A 222 -5.42 10.71 -29.21
N ASP A 223 -4.76 9.94 -28.34
CA ASP A 223 -4.52 10.27 -26.92
C ASP A 223 -5.75 10.51 -26.01
N ASP A 224 -6.57 9.48 -25.79
CA ASP A 224 -7.38 9.38 -24.55
C ASP A 224 -6.62 8.60 -23.44
N GLU A 225 -5.30 8.79 -23.35
CA GLU A 225 -4.46 8.36 -22.22
C GLU A 225 -4.59 9.33 -21.01
N THR A 226 -5.78 9.93 -20.82
CA THR A 226 -6.09 10.78 -19.67
C THR A 226 -7.26 10.24 -18.81
N SER A 227 -7.73 9.02 -19.12
CA SER A 227 -8.97 8.42 -18.60
C SER A 227 -8.89 7.80 -17.18
N TYR A 228 -7.99 8.26 -16.30
CA TYR A 228 -8.02 7.86 -14.87
C TYR A 228 -8.06 9.04 -13.89
N TYR A 229 -8.08 10.28 -14.39
CA TYR A 229 -7.96 11.49 -13.55
C TYR A 229 -8.95 12.63 -13.85
N GLY A 230 -9.95 12.41 -14.71
CA GLY A 230 -10.96 13.41 -15.07
C GLY A 230 -12.28 12.76 -15.47
N LEU A 231 -12.86 11.96 -14.56
CA LEU A 231 -14.21 11.43 -14.73
C LEU A 231 -15.18 12.21 -13.86
N ARG A 232 -16.32 12.56 -14.45
CA ARG A 232 -17.55 12.95 -13.73
C ARG A 232 -17.92 11.81 -12.79
N LEU A 233 -17.50 11.90 -11.53
CA LEU A 233 -17.85 10.92 -10.51
C LEU A 233 -19.36 10.74 -10.45
N GLU A 234 -19.82 9.51 -10.64
CA GLU A 234 -21.22 9.11 -10.50
C GLU A 234 -21.45 8.32 -9.22
N MET A 235 -22.72 8.02 -8.94
CA MET A 235 -23.09 7.23 -7.76
C MET A 235 -22.48 5.83 -7.79
N VAL A 236 -22.38 5.23 -8.99
CA VAL A 236 -21.84 3.88 -9.19
C VAL A 236 -20.36 3.83 -8.82
N ASP A 237 -19.57 4.86 -9.18
CA ASP A 237 -18.14 4.92 -8.86
C ASP A 237 -17.89 4.96 -7.35
N VAL A 238 -18.68 5.78 -6.65
CA VAL A 238 -18.61 5.91 -5.18
C VAL A 238 -19.01 4.59 -4.53
N GLU A 239 -20.04 3.93 -5.05
CA GLU A 239 -20.46 2.62 -4.56
C GLU A 239 -19.35 1.57 -4.73
N CYS A 240 -18.74 1.48 -5.91
CA CYS A 240 -17.61 0.58 -6.20
C CYS A 240 -16.41 0.85 -5.29
N ALA A 241 -16.06 2.11 -5.08
CA ALA A 241 -14.97 2.49 -4.18
C ALA A 241 -15.26 2.06 -2.73
N ILE A 242 -16.50 2.16 -2.27
CA ILE A 242 -16.89 1.79 -0.91
C ILE A 242 -17.01 0.28 -0.76
N ILE A 243 -17.48 -0.44 -1.78
CA ILE A 243 -17.44 -1.92 -1.81
C ILE A 243 -15.99 -2.38 -1.64
N SER A 244 -15.05 -1.78 -2.36
CA SER A 244 -13.62 -2.10 -2.23
C SER A 244 -13.08 -1.83 -0.82
N LEU A 245 -13.51 -0.73 -0.18
CA LEU A 245 -13.15 -0.41 1.20
C LEU A 245 -13.73 -1.39 2.22
N LEU A 246 -14.95 -1.87 2.00
CA LEU A 246 -15.63 -2.84 2.85
C LEU A 246 -14.99 -4.23 2.72
N ASP A 247 -14.77 -4.69 1.48
CA ASP A 247 -14.17 -5.98 1.15
C ASP A 247 -12.75 -6.11 1.73
N GLN A 248 -11.91 -5.10 1.47
CA GLN A 248 -10.57 -5.02 2.03
C GLN A 248 -10.56 -4.63 3.53
N GLY A 249 -11.72 -4.48 4.18
CA GLY A 249 -11.85 -4.21 5.63
C GLY A 249 -11.31 -2.85 6.11
N PHE A 250 -11.03 -1.91 5.19
CA PHE A 250 -10.68 -0.53 5.51
C PHE A 250 -11.82 0.23 6.21
N ILE A 251 -13.05 -0.22 5.96
CA ILE A 251 -14.27 0.21 6.64
C ILE A 251 -15.04 -1.04 7.06
N ARG A 252 -15.62 -1.04 8.27
CA ARG A 252 -16.52 -2.11 8.73
C ARG A 252 -17.97 -1.64 8.65
N GLY A 253 -18.79 -2.37 7.90
CA GLY A 253 -20.18 -2.02 7.66
C GLY A 253 -20.78 -2.81 6.50
N TYR A 254 -21.92 -2.34 6.01
CA TYR A 254 -22.56 -2.86 4.80
C TYR A 254 -23.34 -1.75 4.09
N ILE A 255 -23.64 -1.95 2.81
CA ILE A 255 -24.47 -1.03 2.04
C ILE A 255 -25.91 -1.52 2.10
N ALA A 256 -26.83 -0.66 2.54
CA ALA A 256 -28.26 -0.92 2.51
C ALA A 256 -28.88 -0.14 1.35
N ARG A 257 -29.65 -0.83 0.49
CA ARG A 257 -30.42 -0.19 -0.59
C ARG A 257 -31.78 0.22 -0.03
N GLN A 258 -32.06 1.53 -0.03
CA GLN A 258 -33.35 2.10 0.40
C GLN A 258 -34.03 2.79 -0.78
N SER A 259 -35.31 3.12 -0.65
CA SER A 259 -36.07 3.87 -1.68
C SER A 259 -35.47 5.25 -1.95
N SER A 260 -34.81 5.86 -0.97
CA SER A 260 -34.10 7.13 -1.12
C SER A 260 -32.71 7.00 -1.76
N GLY A 261 -32.20 5.78 -1.95
CA GLY A 261 -30.87 5.50 -2.49
C GLY A 261 -30.02 4.59 -1.60
N PRO A 262 -28.78 4.27 -2.03
CA PRO A 262 -27.84 3.47 -1.25
C PRO A 262 -27.33 4.22 -0.01
N VAL A 263 -27.29 3.54 1.13
CA VAL A 263 -26.83 4.08 2.41
C VAL A 263 -25.76 3.16 3.00
N LEU A 264 -24.62 3.73 3.42
CA LEU A 264 -23.60 2.99 4.16
C LEU A 264 -23.99 2.89 5.63
N VAL A 265 -24.19 1.66 6.10
CA VAL A 265 -24.39 1.36 7.52
C VAL A 265 -23.05 0.96 8.11
N LEU A 266 -22.53 1.79 9.00
CA LEU A 266 -21.24 1.59 9.65
C LEU A 266 -21.38 0.76 10.93
N GLY A 267 -20.33 0.02 11.27
CA GLY A 267 -20.23 -0.70 12.55
C GLY A 267 -20.41 0.23 13.76
N LYS A 268 -21.09 -0.24 14.82
CA LYS A 268 -21.33 0.55 16.04
C LYS A 268 -20.03 0.92 16.76
N SER A 269 -19.07 0.01 16.74
CA SER A 269 -17.73 0.17 17.29
C SER A 269 -16.71 -0.12 16.21
N ASP A 270 -15.65 0.70 16.15
CA ASP A 270 -14.51 0.49 15.26
C ASP A 270 -14.86 0.37 13.76
N ALA A 271 -15.71 1.29 13.27
CA ALA A 271 -16.08 1.36 11.85
C ALA A 271 -14.88 1.65 10.92
N PHE A 272 -13.79 2.21 11.46
CA PHE A 272 -12.58 2.59 10.72
C PHE A 272 -11.34 2.02 11.44
N PRO A 273 -11.04 0.73 11.30
CA PRO A 273 -9.92 0.09 11.99
C PRO A 273 -8.57 0.74 11.61
N PRO A 274 -7.53 0.64 12.45
CA PRO A 274 -6.21 1.15 12.12
C PRO A 274 -5.65 0.47 10.86
N VAL A 275 -5.15 1.26 9.91
CA VAL A 275 -4.70 0.76 8.59
C VAL A 275 -3.61 -0.30 8.71
N ALA A 276 -2.69 -0.14 9.67
CA ALA A 276 -1.61 -1.08 9.90
C ALA A 276 -2.08 -2.51 10.25
N GLU A 277 -3.28 -2.67 10.81
CA GLU A 277 -3.84 -4.00 11.13
C GLU A 277 -4.30 -4.75 9.87
N LEU A 278 -4.64 -4.02 8.81
CA LEU A 278 -5.15 -4.59 7.55
C LEU A 278 -4.04 -5.21 6.70
N TYR A 279 -2.79 -4.83 6.97
CA TYR A 279 -1.60 -5.32 6.27
C TYR A 279 -0.87 -6.44 7.02
N ARG A 280 -1.43 -6.96 8.13
CA ARG A 280 -0.88 -8.16 8.78
C ARG A 280 -1.24 -9.39 7.93
N GLU A 281 -0.21 -10.18 7.62
CA GLU A 281 -0.26 -11.38 6.76
C GLU A 281 -1.28 -12.44 7.25
N GLU A 282 -1.68 -12.41 8.52
CA GLU A 282 -2.65 -13.33 9.14
C GLU A 282 -4.10 -13.24 8.59
N ARG A 283 -4.40 -12.26 7.73
CA ARG A 283 -5.77 -12.10 7.19
C ARG A 283 -6.10 -13.12 6.09
N PHE A 284 -5.08 -13.68 5.45
CA PHE A 284 -5.20 -14.79 4.51
C PHE A 284 -4.20 -15.85 4.96
N PRO A 285 -4.58 -16.80 5.83
CA PRO A 285 -3.73 -17.96 6.07
C PRO A 285 -3.35 -18.56 4.70
N GLU A 286 -2.08 -18.91 4.55
CA GLU A 286 -1.47 -19.54 3.38
C GLU A 286 -2.09 -20.92 3.08
N GLU A 287 -3.42 -21.00 2.84
CA GLU A 287 -4.06 -22.23 2.35
C GLU A 287 -3.88 -22.40 0.83
N ASP A 288 -3.40 -21.37 0.12
CA ASP A 288 -3.13 -21.39 -1.32
C ASP A 288 -1.63 -21.25 -1.66
N VAL A 289 -0.73 -21.85 -0.88
CA VAL A 289 0.56 -22.26 -1.47
C VAL A 289 0.26 -23.46 -2.35
N MET A 290 -0.08 -23.18 -3.61
CA MET A 290 0.00 -24.14 -4.70
C MET A 290 1.34 -24.87 -4.58
N GLU A 291 1.28 -26.11 -4.12
CA GLU A 291 2.31 -27.11 -4.35
C GLU A 291 2.48 -27.15 -5.87
N SER A 292 3.47 -26.41 -6.37
CA SER A 292 3.70 -26.38 -7.80
C SER A 292 4.27 -27.74 -8.17
N ASP A 293 3.41 -28.62 -8.67
CA ASP A 293 3.76 -29.81 -9.43
C ASP A 293 4.51 -29.38 -10.70
N TYR A 294 5.76 -28.95 -10.53
CA TYR A 294 6.69 -28.73 -11.62
C TYR A 294 7.30 -30.09 -11.97
N GLU A 295 6.54 -30.88 -12.73
CA GLU A 295 7.10 -32.00 -13.49
C GLU A 295 8.18 -31.48 -14.46
N GLY A 296 9.25 -32.27 -14.57
CA GLY A 296 10.56 -31.86 -15.07
C GLY A 296 10.62 -31.29 -16.49
N GLY A 297 11.55 -30.34 -16.66
CA GLY A 297 12.06 -29.84 -17.95
C GLY A 297 13.58 -30.04 -18.07
N PRO A 298 14.14 -29.97 -19.29
CA PRO A 298 15.09 -30.95 -19.83
C PRO A 298 16.56 -30.65 -19.53
N PHE A 299 16.89 -30.47 -18.25
CA PHE A 299 18.28 -30.41 -17.79
C PHE A 299 18.50 -31.31 -16.56
N SER A 300 18.01 -32.55 -16.65
CA SER A 300 18.46 -33.62 -15.77
C SER A 300 19.68 -34.28 -16.42
N ALA A 301 20.86 -33.74 -16.15
CA ALA A 301 22.10 -34.41 -16.48
C ALA A 301 22.18 -35.70 -15.63
N HIS A 302 22.11 -36.84 -16.32
CA HIS A 302 22.43 -38.15 -15.78
C HIS A 302 23.81 -38.12 -15.11
N VAL A 303 23.83 -38.21 -13.79
CA VAL A 303 25.01 -38.70 -13.06
C VAL A 303 24.60 -40.02 -12.43
N ALA A 304 24.94 -41.11 -13.10
CA ALA A 304 24.84 -42.45 -12.54
C ALA A 304 25.89 -42.61 -11.42
N PRO A 305 25.52 -43.07 -10.21
CA PRO A 305 26.52 -43.46 -9.23
C PRO A 305 27.00 -44.88 -9.56
N ALA A 306 28.29 -45.01 -9.86
CA ALA A 306 28.97 -46.29 -9.90
C ALA A 306 28.96 -46.92 -8.50
N GLY A 307 28.56 -48.20 -8.44
CA GLY A 307 28.49 -48.99 -7.22
C GLY A 307 29.86 -49.21 -6.58
N GLY A 308 29.91 -49.08 -5.26
CA GLY A 308 31.05 -49.39 -4.42
C GLY A 308 30.59 -49.78 -3.02
N SER A 309 30.56 -51.10 -2.79
CA SER A 309 30.30 -51.81 -1.54
C SER A 309 31.03 -51.23 -0.30
N GLY A 310 30.32 -51.12 0.83
CA GLY A 310 30.95 -50.94 2.14
C GLY A 310 29.94 -50.64 3.25
N GLY A 311 29.53 -51.66 4.00
CA GLY A 311 28.56 -51.56 5.08
C GLY A 311 29.03 -50.74 6.28
N GLY A 312 28.09 -50.02 6.90
CA GLY A 312 28.28 -49.32 8.17
C GLY A 312 26.93 -49.09 8.84
N ASN A 313 26.62 -49.91 9.84
CA ASN A 313 25.45 -49.76 10.72
C ASN A 313 25.56 -48.45 11.51
N VAL A 314 24.57 -47.57 11.41
CA VAL A 314 24.37 -46.46 12.37
C VAL A 314 22.96 -46.56 12.93
N ILE A 315 22.89 -46.92 14.21
CA ILE A 315 21.68 -47.15 14.98
C ILE A 315 21.00 -45.79 15.26
N ARG A 316 19.72 -45.67 14.88
CA ARG A 316 18.85 -44.52 15.19
C ARG A 316 18.43 -44.54 16.66
N LEU A 317 18.68 -43.47 17.41
CA LEU A 317 18.23 -43.30 18.81
C LEU A 317 16.94 -42.45 18.90
N SER A 318 15.93 -42.76 18.10
CA SER A 318 14.59 -42.18 18.26
C SER A 318 13.79 -43.02 19.26
N GLY A 319 13.89 -42.71 20.56
CA GLY A 319 13.00 -43.36 21.54
C GLY A 319 13.43 -43.37 23.02
N VAL A 320 14.52 -42.73 23.42
CA VAL A 320 14.96 -42.79 24.83
C VAL A 320 14.25 -41.70 25.64
N LYS A 321 13.28 -42.10 26.47
CA LYS A 321 12.74 -41.27 27.57
C LYS A 321 13.81 -41.16 28.69
N PRO A 322 14.08 -39.98 29.25
CA PRO A 322 14.98 -39.85 30.38
C PRO A 322 14.35 -40.43 31.66
N ILE A 323 15.13 -41.25 32.36
CA ILE A 323 14.80 -41.86 33.66
C ILE A 323 15.18 -40.89 34.78
N GLY A 324 14.26 -40.65 35.73
CA GLY A 324 14.53 -39.83 36.92
C GLY A 324 13.29 -39.19 37.55
N PHE A 325 12.38 -40.01 38.06
CA PHE A 325 11.23 -39.61 38.89
C PHE A 325 11.68 -39.27 40.33
N LYS A 326 10.97 -38.35 41.00
CA LYS A 326 10.40 -38.53 42.36
C LYS A 326 9.57 -37.30 42.77
N GLY A 327 8.29 -37.53 43.07
CA GLY A 327 7.33 -36.56 43.61
C GLY A 327 6.06 -36.50 42.80
#